data_AF-A0A367JGV6-F1
#
_entry.id   AF-A0A367JGV6-F1
#
_cell.length_a   1.000
_cell.length_b   1.000
_cell.length_c   1.000
_cell.angle_alpha   90.00
_cell.angle_beta   90.00
_cell.angle_gamma   90.00
#
_symmetry.space_group_name_H-M   'P 1'
#
loop_
_entity.id
_entity.type
_entity.pdbx_description
1 polymer ?
#
loop_
_entity_poly.entity_id
_entity_poly.type
_entity_poly.pdbx_seq_one_letter_code
_entity_poly.pdbx_strand_id
1 'polypeptide(L)'
;MKIVLEKAHVIECGYSISCKPHYPKDLYQLFGDNKQQVIKSPFKKRSLFSNAILQALSTGNKRVILKALTDDNRLDIVDESNKEAAFVHEYFVYMYNFYKSPSLVDNEAMFNHKLILPLLEMACSHSCLKFVPREVLLSSTDEPYNADAVVKFEDIEVCLLETSGHYGLSDKGRFGYGHAKGAFSAISMIRHAYKKYPYATITVAQALRVFFMHAKEKKLNLWSLEFVFLGV
;
A
#
# COMPACT_ATOMS: atom_id res chain seq x y z
N MET A 1 -13.44 0.80 -28.51
CA MET A 1 -12.44 -0.05 -27.80
C MET A 1 -11.43 0.87 -27.11
N LYS A 2 -11.61 1.19 -25.82
CA LYS A 2 -10.63 2.00 -25.07
C LYS A 2 -9.48 1.07 -24.65
N ILE A 3 -8.35 1.15 -25.35
CA ILE A 3 -7.10 0.54 -24.89
C ILE A 3 -6.72 1.28 -23.61
N VAL A 4 -6.92 0.64 -22.46
CA VAL A 4 -6.38 1.14 -21.19
C VAL A 4 -4.89 0.83 -21.25
N LEU A 5 -4.06 1.85 -21.50
CA LEU A 5 -2.61 1.72 -21.68
C LEU A 5 -1.96 0.94 -20.53
N GLU A 6 -2.49 1.09 -19.33
CA GLU A 6 -2.06 0.35 -18.14
C GLU A 6 -2.40 -1.16 -18.18
N LYS A 7 -3.54 -1.58 -18.76
CA LYS A 7 -3.87 -3.00 -18.99
C LYS A 7 -2.92 -3.67 -19.99
N ALA A 8 -2.30 -2.88 -20.86
CA ALA A 8 -1.25 -3.34 -21.77
C ALA A 8 0.16 -3.23 -21.16
N HIS A 9 0.29 -2.88 -19.86
CA HIS A 9 1.56 -2.58 -19.18
C HIS A 9 2.36 -1.46 -19.85
N VAL A 10 1.67 -0.54 -20.55
CA VAL A 10 2.29 0.55 -21.30
C VAL A 10 2.76 1.68 -20.40
N ILE A 11 2.01 1.99 -19.36
CA ILE A 11 2.40 3.01 -18.40
C ILE A 11 2.29 2.39 -17.00
N GLU A 12 3.40 2.42 -16.27
CA GLU A 12 3.48 2.13 -14.84
C GLU A 12 4.00 3.43 -14.21
N CYS A 13 3.20 4.09 -13.38
CA CYS A 13 3.56 5.37 -12.74
C CYS A 13 3.54 5.22 -11.23
N GLY A 14 4.65 5.54 -10.57
CA GLY A 14 4.78 5.41 -9.12
C GLY A 14 6.22 5.58 -8.64
N TYR A 15 6.39 5.70 -7.33
CA TYR A 15 7.71 5.80 -6.69
C TYR A 15 8.56 4.57 -7.01
N SER A 16 9.81 4.77 -7.46
CA SER A 16 10.75 3.72 -7.88
C SER A 16 10.33 2.87 -9.10
N ILE A 17 9.32 3.28 -9.87
CA ILE A 17 9.01 2.63 -11.15
C ILE A 17 9.93 3.19 -12.25
N SER A 18 10.81 2.35 -12.79
CA SER A 18 11.68 2.73 -13.90
C SER A 18 10.88 2.85 -15.20
N CYS A 19 11.03 3.98 -15.90
CA CYS A 19 10.45 4.18 -17.24
C CYS A 19 10.86 3.04 -18.16
N LYS A 20 9.90 2.41 -18.84
CA LYS A 20 10.22 1.37 -19.83
C LYS A 20 10.82 2.04 -21.06
N PRO A 21 11.94 1.52 -21.60
CA PRO A 21 12.73 2.23 -22.61
C PRO A 21 12.03 2.42 -23.96
N HIS A 22 10.94 1.71 -24.21
CA HIS A 22 10.20 1.75 -25.48
C HIS A 22 9.02 2.73 -25.50
N TYR A 23 8.74 3.44 -24.40
CA TYR A 23 7.71 4.49 -24.39
C TYR A 23 8.31 5.89 -24.50
N PRO A 24 7.63 6.82 -25.20
CA PRO A 24 8.07 8.21 -25.33
C PRO A 24 8.37 8.85 -23.98
N LYS A 25 9.53 9.51 -23.87
CA LYS A 25 9.93 10.23 -22.65
C LYS A 25 8.93 11.31 -22.27
N ASP A 26 8.31 11.93 -23.26
CA ASP A 26 7.36 13.03 -23.12
C ASP A 26 6.12 12.60 -22.33
N LEU A 27 5.67 11.35 -22.49
CA LEU A 27 4.58 10.78 -21.68
C LEU A 27 4.98 10.67 -20.21
N TYR A 28 6.23 10.33 -19.91
CA TYR A 28 6.72 10.25 -18.54
C TYR A 28 6.93 11.63 -17.90
N GLN A 29 7.31 12.64 -18.70
CA GLN A 29 7.47 14.01 -18.22
C GLN A 29 6.14 14.62 -17.73
N LEU A 30 4.99 14.18 -18.26
CA LEU A 30 3.67 14.57 -17.77
C LEU A 30 3.39 14.16 -16.32
N PHE A 31 4.09 13.14 -15.80
CA PHE A 31 3.92 12.65 -14.43
C PHE A 31 4.86 13.31 -13.40
N GLY A 32 5.70 14.27 -13.82
CA GLY A 32 6.59 15.02 -12.93
C GLY A 32 7.87 14.28 -12.49
N ASP A 33 8.72 14.97 -11.70
CA ASP A 33 9.97 14.41 -11.18
C ASP A 33 9.73 13.59 -9.90
N ASN A 34 9.50 12.29 -10.07
CA ASN A 34 9.34 11.35 -8.94
C ASN A 34 10.62 11.14 -8.11
N LYS A 35 11.77 11.73 -8.49
CA LYS A 35 13.05 11.56 -7.77
C LYS A 35 13.18 12.43 -6.53
N GLN A 36 12.33 13.45 -6.37
CA GLN A 36 12.40 14.39 -5.24
C GLN A 36 11.57 13.95 -4.01
N GLN A 37 10.93 12.79 -4.05
CA GLN A 37 10.16 12.31 -2.91
C GLN A 37 11.08 11.90 -1.75
N VAL A 38 11.07 12.70 -0.68
CA VAL A 38 11.72 12.34 0.58
C VAL A 38 10.89 11.24 1.24
N ILE A 39 11.31 9.97 1.13
CA ILE A 39 10.69 8.89 1.91
C ILE A 39 10.87 9.22 3.41
N LYS A 40 9.77 9.55 4.06
CA LYS A 40 9.66 9.58 5.52
C LYS A 40 8.98 8.28 5.95
N SER A 41 9.76 7.29 6.37
CA SER A 41 9.22 6.04 6.92
C SER A 41 9.70 5.83 8.36
N PRO A 42 8.89 5.21 9.23
CA PRO A 42 9.31 4.80 10.57
C PRO A 42 10.62 3.99 10.54
N PHE A 43 10.76 3.10 9.54
CA PHE A 43 11.99 2.31 9.34
C PHE A 43 13.23 3.18 9.11
N LYS A 44 13.13 4.26 8.31
CA LYS A 44 14.26 5.15 8.04
C LYS A 44 14.58 6.05 9.23
N LYS A 45 13.55 6.54 9.94
CA LYS A 45 13.74 7.30 11.19
C LYS A 45 14.35 6.45 12.30
N ARG A 46 14.02 5.16 12.32
CA ARG A 46 14.56 4.13 13.22
C ARG A 46 15.60 3.27 12.51
N SER A 47 16.52 3.89 11.77
CA SER A 47 17.50 3.18 10.94
C SER A 47 18.45 2.33 11.78
N LEU A 48 18.89 2.79 12.96
CA LEU A 48 19.73 1.99 13.87
C LEU A 48 19.05 0.67 14.25
N PHE A 49 17.78 0.75 14.66
CA PHE A 49 16.95 -0.41 15.01
C PHE A 49 16.71 -1.31 13.80
N SER A 50 16.23 -0.74 12.69
CA SER A 50 15.90 -1.46 11.46
C SER A 50 17.11 -2.15 10.83
N ASN A 51 18.26 -1.46 10.77
CA ASN A 51 19.49 -1.99 10.20
C ASN A 51 20.01 -3.18 11.00
N ALA A 52 19.95 -3.11 12.33
CA ALA A 52 20.42 -4.21 13.17
C ALA A 52 19.59 -5.49 12.97
N ILE A 53 18.27 -5.37 12.80
CA ILE A 53 17.41 -6.52 12.52
C ILE A 53 17.63 -7.02 11.09
N LEU A 54 17.77 -6.13 10.10
CA LEU A 54 18.08 -6.52 8.72
C LEU A 54 19.42 -7.26 8.63
N GLN A 55 20.44 -6.79 9.35
CA GLN A 55 21.72 -7.49 9.47
C GLN A 55 21.54 -8.87 10.10
N ALA A 56 20.79 -8.98 11.19
CA ALA A 56 20.50 -10.27 11.82
C ALA A 56 19.74 -11.22 10.87
N LEU A 57 18.73 -10.72 10.14
CA LEU A 57 17.98 -11.48 9.14
C LEU A 57 18.88 -11.99 8.02
N SER A 58 19.86 -11.18 7.57
CA SER A 58 20.79 -11.57 6.50
C SER A 58 21.67 -12.78 6.88
N THR A 59 21.87 -13.03 8.18
CA THR A 59 22.61 -14.21 8.65
C THR A 59 21.83 -15.51 8.54
N GLY A 60 20.50 -15.45 8.42
CA GLY A 60 19.61 -16.62 8.50
C GLY A 60 19.62 -17.34 9.86
N ASN A 61 20.40 -16.89 10.84
CA ASN A 61 20.55 -17.56 12.12
C ASN A 61 19.44 -17.16 13.09
N LYS A 62 18.57 -18.12 13.42
CA LYS A 62 17.41 -17.91 14.31
C LYS A 62 17.77 -17.28 15.66
N ARG A 63 18.91 -17.66 16.27
CA ARG A 63 19.32 -17.12 17.57
C ARG A 63 19.76 -15.66 17.45
N VAL A 64 20.47 -15.32 16.38
CA VAL A 64 20.92 -13.94 16.11
C VAL A 64 19.72 -13.03 15.85
N ILE A 65 18.74 -13.50 15.07
CA ILE A 65 17.50 -12.75 14.79
C ILE A 65 16.71 -12.52 16.07
N LEU A 66 16.48 -13.58 16.86
CA LEU A 66 15.74 -13.46 18.11
C LEU A 66 16.43 -12.49 19.08
N LYS A 67 17.75 -12.60 19.25
CA LYS A 67 18.53 -11.68 20.09
C LYS A 67 18.39 -10.23 19.64
N ALA A 68 18.35 -9.97 18.32
CA ALA A 68 18.17 -8.62 17.80
C ALA A 68 16.76 -8.05 18.01
N LEU A 69 15.74 -8.92 18.07
CA LEU A 69 14.33 -8.56 18.32
C LEU A 69 14.03 -8.33 19.81
N THR A 70 14.78 -8.98 20.70
CA THR A 70 14.59 -8.94 22.16
C THR A 70 15.72 -8.19 22.87
N ASP A 71 16.34 -7.23 22.21
CA ASP A 71 17.41 -6.42 22.82
C ASP A 71 16.79 -5.35 23.71
N ASP A 72 17.06 -5.39 25.02
CA ASP A 72 16.41 -4.55 26.04
C ASP A 72 16.56 -3.05 25.75
N ASN A 73 17.74 -2.58 25.32
CA ASN A 73 17.94 -1.16 24.99
C ASN A 73 17.04 -0.68 23.85
N ARG A 74 16.58 -1.60 23.00
CA ARG A 74 15.66 -1.30 21.90
C ARG A 74 14.20 -1.43 22.31
N LEU A 75 13.91 -2.34 23.24
CA LEU A 75 12.59 -2.48 23.85
C LEU A 75 12.27 -1.28 24.73
N ASP A 76 13.24 -0.73 25.45
CA ASP A 76 13.07 0.49 26.24
C ASP A 76 12.54 1.66 25.37
N ILE A 77 13.05 1.82 24.15
CA ILE A 77 12.58 2.85 23.19
C ILE A 77 11.14 2.58 22.70
N VAL A 78 10.73 1.31 22.65
CA VAL A 78 9.35 0.91 22.30
C VAL A 78 8.42 1.19 23.49
N ASP A 79 8.87 0.84 24.70
CA ASP A 79 8.12 0.94 25.95
C ASP A 79 7.96 2.40 26.43
N GLU A 80 8.81 3.32 25.98
CA GLU A 80 8.63 4.78 26.06
C GLU A 80 7.44 5.31 25.22
N SER A 81 6.52 4.45 24.77
CA SER A 81 5.31 4.77 23.99
C SER A 81 5.60 5.41 22.63
N ASN A 82 6.78 5.14 22.05
CA ASN A 82 7.11 5.65 20.73
C ASN A 82 6.41 4.84 19.64
N LYS A 83 5.26 5.33 19.15
CA LYS A 83 4.45 4.65 18.12
C LYS A 83 5.24 4.19 16.89
N GLU A 84 6.23 4.99 16.44
CA GLU A 84 7.06 4.61 15.30
C GLU A 84 8.00 3.44 15.62
N ALA A 85 8.57 3.40 16.82
CA ALA A 85 9.40 2.29 17.26
C ALA A 85 8.58 1.02 17.46
N ALA A 86 7.41 1.15 18.10
CA ALA A 86 6.47 0.05 18.29
C ALA A 86 6.03 -0.58 16.97
N PHE A 87 5.64 0.23 15.98
CA PHE A 87 5.29 -0.24 14.64
C PHE A 87 6.45 -1.02 13.98
N VAL A 88 7.67 -0.48 14.01
CA VAL A 88 8.83 -1.12 13.38
C VAL A 88 9.18 -2.44 14.08
N HIS A 89 9.11 -2.49 15.41
CA HIS A 89 9.33 -3.71 16.20
C HIS A 89 8.28 -4.77 15.87
N GLU A 90 6.99 -4.43 15.94
CA GLU A 90 5.88 -5.34 15.66
C GLU A 90 5.97 -5.91 14.23
N TYR A 91 6.32 -5.07 13.24
CA TYR A 91 6.55 -5.51 11.87
C TYR A 91 7.61 -6.61 11.79
N PHE A 92 8.77 -6.41 12.41
CA PHE A 92 9.85 -7.40 12.35
C PHE A 92 9.54 -8.67 13.13
N VAL A 93 8.84 -8.57 14.27
CA VAL A 93 8.33 -9.74 15.01
C VAL A 93 7.37 -10.55 14.15
N TYR A 94 6.42 -9.87 13.50
CA TYR A 94 5.48 -10.49 12.59
C TYR A 94 6.20 -11.18 11.43
N MET A 95 7.12 -10.49 10.75
CA MET A 95 7.88 -11.06 9.64
C MET A 95 8.71 -12.27 10.07
N TYR A 96 9.35 -12.24 11.23
CA TYR A 96 10.09 -13.38 11.77
C TYR A 96 9.21 -14.60 12.01
N ASN A 97 7.99 -14.41 12.52
CA ASN A 97 7.05 -15.50 12.71
C ASN A 97 6.46 -15.98 11.38
N PHE A 98 6.20 -15.06 10.46
CA PHE A 98 5.72 -15.36 9.12
C PHE A 98 6.71 -16.25 8.34
N TYR A 99 8.02 -15.98 8.41
CA TYR A 99 9.06 -16.81 7.79
C TYR A 99 9.03 -18.29 8.23
N LYS A 100 8.39 -18.60 9.36
CA LYS A 100 8.25 -19.99 9.85
C LYS A 100 7.08 -20.74 9.22
N SER A 101 6.20 -20.11 8.44
CA SER A 101 4.99 -20.71 7.88
C SER A 101 4.90 -20.57 6.35
N PRO A 102 4.88 -21.67 5.58
CA PRO A 102 4.66 -21.57 4.14
C PRO A 102 3.27 -22.10 3.75
N SER A 103 2.43 -21.20 3.25
CA SER A 103 2.10 -21.23 1.82
C SER A 103 1.25 -20.00 1.51
N LEU A 104 1.80 -19.12 0.67
CA LEU A 104 1.09 -18.00 0.07
C LEU A 104 0.60 -18.32 -1.35
N VAL A 105 0.98 -19.48 -1.87
CA VAL A 105 0.78 -19.86 -3.28
C VAL A 105 -0.48 -20.68 -3.50
N ASP A 106 -1.06 -21.24 -2.43
CA ASP A 106 -2.20 -22.14 -2.54
C ASP A 106 -3.44 -21.45 -3.11
N ASN A 107 -3.76 -20.26 -2.59
CA ASN A 107 -4.89 -19.47 -3.04
C ASN A 107 -4.80 -18.01 -2.55
N GLU A 108 -5.62 -17.15 -3.15
CA GLU A 108 -5.68 -15.71 -2.85
C GLU A 108 -6.07 -15.44 -1.38
N ALA A 109 -7.00 -16.23 -0.82
CA ALA A 109 -7.44 -16.07 0.56
C ALA A 109 -6.28 -16.30 1.56
N MET A 110 -5.42 -17.28 1.30
CA MET A 110 -4.20 -17.52 2.09
C MET A 110 -3.21 -16.39 1.95
N PHE A 111 -3.00 -15.86 0.74
CA PHE A 111 -2.13 -14.72 0.52
C PHE A 111 -2.60 -13.47 1.29
N ASN A 112 -3.91 -13.18 1.19
CA ASN A 112 -4.53 -12.08 1.91
C ASN A 112 -4.45 -12.27 3.43
N HIS A 113 -4.90 -13.41 3.94
CA HIS A 113 -4.96 -13.67 5.37
C HIS A 113 -3.57 -13.73 6.02
N LYS A 114 -2.59 -14.35 5.36
CA LYS A 114 -1.28 -14.61 5.98
C LYS A 114 -0.26 -13.50 5.76
N LEU A 115 -0.51 -12.54 4.86
CA LEU A 115 0.47 -11.48 4.59
C LEU A 115 -0.18 -10.11 4.44
N ILE A 116 -1.10 -9.95 3.47
CA ILE A 116 -1.55 -8.61 3.09
C ILE A 116 -2.39 -7.95 4.19
N LEU A 117 -3.44 -8.63 4.66
CA LEU A 117 -4.36 -8.05 5.66
C LEU A 117 -3.68 -7.75 7.00
N PRO A 118 -2.85 -8.64 7.58
CA PRO A 118 -2.22 -8.34 8.87
C PRO A 118 -1.22 -7.18 8.80
N LEU A 119 -0.48 -7.04 7.69
CA LEU A 119 0.44 -5.91 7.52
C LEU A 119 -0.32 -4.58 7.40
N LEU A 120 -1.47 -4.58 6.72
CA LEU A 120 -2.34 -3.41 6.61
C LEU A 120 -2.98 -3.04 7.94
N GLU A 121 -3.50 -4.03 8.66
CA GLU A 121 -4.09 -3.86 9.99
C GLU A 121 -3.07 -3.27 10.95
N MET A 122 -1.86 -3.83 10.99
CA MET A 122 -0.75 -3.31 11.80
C MET A 122 -0.44 -1.85 11.46
N ALA A 123 -0.29 -1.50 10.17
CA ALA A 123 -0.03 -0.13 9.76
C ALA A 123 -1.15 0.83 10.20
N CYS A 124 -2.42 0.39 10.16
CA CYS A 124 -3.56 1.19 10.60
C CYS A 124 -3.61 1.33 12.12
N SER A 125 -3.33 0.27 12.89
CA SER A 125 -3.34 0.26 14.36
C SER A 125 -2.34 1.22 14.99
N HIS A 126 -1.24 1.52 14.29
CA HIS A 126 -0.25 2.53 14.70
C HIS A 126 -0.55 3.94 14.20
N SER A 127 -1.73 4.17 13.61
CA SER A 127 -2.16 5.44 13.02
C SER A 127 -3.53 5.88 13.55
N CYS A 128 -4.13 6.88 12.90
CA CYS A 128 -5.53 7.29 13.15
C CYS A 128 -6.53 6.64 12.17
N LEU A 129 -6.07 5.67 11.38
CA LEU A 129 -6.85 5.04 10.33
C LEU A 129 -7.55 3.78 10.84
N LYS A 130 -8.77 3.55 10.33
CA LYS A 130 -9.55 2.35 10.58
C LYS A 130 -9.39 1.39 9.40
N PHE A 131 -8.94 0.17 9.68
CA PHE A 131 -8.90 -0.91 8.71
C PHE A 131 -10.22 -1.69 8.72
N VAL A 132 -10.76 -1.98 7.53
CA VAL A 132 -11.96 -2.80 7.34
C VAL A 132 -11.60 -3.92 6.35
N PRO A 133 -11.36 -5.15 6.83
CA PRO A 133 -11.00 -6.27 5.96
C PRO A 133 -12.24 -6.92 5.32
N ARG A 134 -12.01 -7.56 4.16
CA ARG A 134 -12.89 -8.48 3.42
C ARG A 134 -14.14 -7.87 2.79
N GLU A 135 -14.23 -7.98 1.46
CA GLU A 135 -15.42 -7.76 0.61
C GLU A 135 -16.31 -6.61 1.08
N VAL A 136 -15.70 -5.44 1.24
CA VAL A 136 -16.36 -4.25 1.77
C VAL A 136 -17.13 -3.58 0.65
N LEU A 137 -18.44 -3.44 0.84
CA LEU A 137 -19.26 -2.60 -0.02
C LEU A 137 -18.84 -1.15 0.15
N LEU A 138 -18.30 -0.55 -0.91
CA LEU A 138 -17.91 0.86 -0.88
C LEU A 138 -19.14 1.75 -0.76
N SER A 139 -19.13 2.63 0.24
CA SER A 139 -20.15 3.67 0.40
C SER A 139 -19.99 4.82 -0.61
N SER A 140 -18.83 4.89 -1.24
CA SER A 140 -18.48 5.91 -2.23
C SER A 140 -18.96 5.62 -3.65
N THR A 141 -19.45 4.41 -3.92
CA THR A 141 -19.92 4.00 -5.25
C THR A 141 -21.45 3.97 -5.30
N ASP A 142 -22.04 4.53 -6.36
CA ASP A 142 -23.49 4.46 -6.61
C ASP A 142 -23.90 3.02 -7.00
N GLU A 143 -22.94 2.21 -7.49
CA GLU A 143 -23.08 0.79 -7.83
C GLU A 143 -22.44 -0.09 -6.74
N PRO A 144 -22.94 -1.32 -6.51
CA PRO A 144 -22.36 -2.20 -5.51
C PRO A 144 -20.96 -2.67 -5.94
N TYR A 145 -19.95 -2.22 -5.19
CA TYR A 145 -18.57 -2.61 -5.36
C TYR A 145 -18.01 -3.25 -4.09
N ASN A 146 -17.48 -4.46 -4.22
CA ASN A 146 -16.80 -5.16 -3.13
C ASN A 146 -15.28 -5.03 -3.27
N ALA A 147 -14.67 -4.26 -2.37
CA ALA A 147 -13.22 -4.17 -2.21
C ALA A 147 -12.70 -5.31 -1.33
N ASP A 148 -11.48 -5.81 -1.56
CA ASP A 148 -10.91 -6.85 -0.70
C ASP A 148 -10.62 -6.34 0.71
N ALA A 149 -10.29 -5.05 0.84
CA ALA A 149 -10.25 -4.32 2.10
C ALA A 149 -10.31 -2.81 1.85
N VAL A 150 -10.65 -2.05 2.89
CA VAL A 150 -10.72 -0.59 2.86
C VAL A 150 -10.04 -0.02 4.10
N VAL A 151 -9.32 1.08 3.92
CA VAL A 151 -8.81 1.91 5.00
C VAL A 151 -9.61 3.20 5.01
N LYS A 152 -10.05 3.60 6.21
CA LYS A 152 -10.86 4.79 6.44
C LYS A 152 -10.15 5.76 7.38
N PHE A 153 -10.29 7.05 7.13
CA PHE A 153 -10.05 8.09 8.13
C PHE A 153 -11.42 8.56 8.59
N GLU A 154 -11.74 8.36 9.87
CA GLU A 154 -13.12 8.46 10.37
C GLU A 154 -14.05 7.57 9.51
N ASP A 155 -15.07 8.15 8.89
CA ASP A 155 -16.01 7.46 8.00
C ASP A 155 -15.69 7.69 6.50
N ILE A 156 -14.56 8.31 6.18
CA ILE A 156 -14.15 8.58 4.80
C ILE A 156 -13.22 7.47 4.32
N GLU A 157 -13.55 6.85 3.20
CA GLU A 157 -12.72 5.86 2.53
C GLU A 157 -11.51 6.56 1.90
N VAL A 158 -10.29 6.21 2.32
CA VAL A 158 -9.04 6.86 1.87
C VAL A 158 -8.07 5.93 1.17
N CYS A 159 -8.20 4.62 1.38
CA CYS A 159 -7.49 3.62 0.60
C CYS A 159 -8.34 2.37 0.38
N LEU A 160 -8.21 1.72 -0.77
CA LEU A 160 -8.76 0.39 -1.02
C LEU A 160 -7.65 -0.61 -1.36
N LEU A 161 -7.91 -1.89 -1.13
CA LEU A 161 -7.07 -3.00 -1.53
C LEU A 161 -7.78 -3.83 -2.60
N GLU A 162 -7.05 -4.19 -3.66
CA GLU A 162 -7.38 -5.30 -4.54
C GLU A 162 -6.20 -6.27 -4.61
N THR A 163 -6.51 -7.55 -4.49
CA THR A 163 -5.57 -8.65 -4.65
C THR A 163 -5.95 -9.43 -5.90
N SER A 164 -5.00 -9.59 -6.81
CA SER A 164 -5.22 -10.27 -8.08
C SER A 164 -4.57 -11.64 -8.09
N GLY A 165 -5.05 -12.54 -7.25
CA GLY A 165 -4.61 -13.92 -7.14
C GLY A 165 -3.66 -14.18 -5.97
N HIS A 166 -3.24 -15.44 -5.86
CA HIS A 166 -2.25 -15.86 -4.86
C HIS A 166 -0.85 -15.30 -5.17
N TYR A 167 0.05 -15.39 -4.19
CA TYR A 167 1.42 -14.95 -4.36
C TYR A 167 2.10 -15.70 -5.50
N GLY A 168 2.77 -14.95 -6.38
CA GLY A 168 3.49 -15.48 -7.52
C GLY A 168 2.62 -15.93 -8.70
N LEU A 169 1.29 -15.77 -8.66
CA LEU A 169 0.45 -15.94 -9.84
C LEU A 169 0.97 -15.00 -10.95
N SER A 170 0.89 -15.42 -12.21
CA SER A 170 1.28 -14.62 -13.38
C SER A 170 0.14 -14.61 -14.42
N ASP A 171 -0.95 -13.91 -14.10
CA ASP A 171 -2.12 -13.76 -14.96
C ASP A 171 -2.35 -12.28 -15.29
N LYS A 172 -1.87 -11.87 -16.47
CA LYS A 172 -1.97 -10.48 -16.94
C LYS A 172 -3.42 -10.01 -17.08
N GLY A 173 -4.33 -10.90 -17.47
CA GLY A 173 -5.74 -10.56 -17.63
C GLY A 173 -6.38 -10.20 -16.30
N ARG A 174 -6.14 -11.04 -15.28
CA ARG A 174 -6.60 -10.80 -13.91
C ARG A 174 -5.98 -9.53 -13.33
N PHE A 175 -4.69 -9.28 -13.56
CA PHE A 175 -4.03 -8.06 -13.06
C PHE A 175 -4.61 -6.80 -13.69
N GLY A 176 -4.81 -6.80 -15.01
CA GLY A 176 -5.40 -5.66 -15.71
C GLY A 176 -6.84 -5.40 -15.27
N TYR A 177 -7.60 -6.47 -14.98
CA TYR A 177 -8.94 -6.35 -14.40
C TYR A 177 -8.90 -5.75 -13.00
N GLY A 178 -8.16 -6.34 -12.07
CA GLY A 178 -8.05 -5.87 -10.68
C GLY A 178 -7.52 -4.44 -10.58
N HIS A 179 -6.58 -4.07 -11.45
CA HIS A 179 -6.08 -2.70 -11.54
C HIS A 179 -7.17 -1.71 -11.95
N ALA A 180 -7.87 -1.98 -13.06
CA ALA A 180 -8.94 -1.11 -13.53
C ALA A 180 -10.08 -1.03 -12.51
N LYS A 181 -10.43 -2.17 -11.91
CA LYS A 181 -11.42 -2.30 -10.84
C LYS A 181 -11.07 -1.35 -9.68
N GLY A 182 -9.85 -1.44 -9.13
CA GLY A 182 -9.41 -0.56 -8.06
C GLY A 182 -9.28 0.92 -8.45
N ALA A 183 -8.80 1.23 -9.65
CA ALA A 183 -8.68 2.61 -10.12
C ALA A 183 -10.05 3.31 -10.25
N PHE A 184 -11.06 2.64 -10.82
CA PHE A 184 -12.41 3.21 -10.92
C PHE A 184 -13.05 3.43 -9.55
N SER A 185 -12.78 2.56 -8.59
CA SER A 185 -13.26 2.73 -7.22
C SER A 185 -12.57 3.87 -6.49
N ALA A 186 -11.26 4.04 -6.64
CA ALA A 186 -10.54 5.18 -6.09
C ALA A 186 -11.05 6.52 -6.69
N ILE A 187 -11.38 6.56 -7.99
CA ILE A 187 -12.04 7.73 -8.61
C ILE A 187 -13.40 8.00 -7.98
N SER A 188 -14.17 6.95 -7.68
CA SER A 188 -15.48 7.07 -7.03
C SER A 188 -15.36 7.60 -5.60
N MET A 189 -14.35 7.17 -4.85
CA MET A 189 -13.99 7.71 -3.53
C MET A 189 -13.67 9.22 -3.59
N ILE A 190 -12.88 9.67 -4.58
CA ILE A 190 -12.59 11.10 -4.79
C ILE A 190 -13.89 11.88 -5.07
N ARG A 191 -14.73 11.38 -6.00
CA ARG A 191 -16.02 11.99 -6.32
C ARG A 191 -16.92 12.07 -5.09
N HIS A 192 -16.98 11.01 -4.29
CA HIS A 192 -17.77 10.97 -3.06
C HIS A 192 -17.28 12.01 -2.05
N ALA A 193 -15.97 12.13 -1.85
CA ALA A 193 -15.39 13.15 -0.99
C ALA A 193 -15.78 14.57 -1.44
N TYR A 194 -15.72 14.87 -2.74
CA TYR A 194 -16.16 16.17 -3.27
C TYR A 194 -17.65 16.44 -3.06
N LYS A 195 -18.50 15.43 -3.22
CA LYS A 195 -19.94 15.57 -2.93
C LYS A 195 -20.21 15.77 -1.43
N LYS A 196 -19.46 15.09 -0.56
CA LYS A 196 -19.60 15.18 0.90
C LYS A 196 -19.13 16.52 1.45
N TYR A 197 -18.12 17.13 0.83
CA TYR A 197 -17.54 18.41 1.24
C TYR A 197 -17.66 19.48 0.13
N PRO A 198 -18.88 19.94 -0.22
CA PRO A 198 -19.10 20.85 -1.34
C PRO A 198 -18.52 22.26 -1.11
N TYR A 199 -18.21 22.61 0.14
CA TYR A 199 -17.63 23.90 0.52
C TYR A 199 -16.11 23.86 0.72
N ALA A 200 -15.45 22.74 0.40
CA ALA A 200 -14.00 22.66 0.44
C ALA A 200 -13.39 23.67 -0.56
N THR A 201 -12.32 24.34 -0.15
CA THR A 201 -11.60 25.24 -1.05
C THR A 201 -10.93 24.44 -2.18
N ILE A 202 -10.68 25.08 -3.32
CA ILE A 202 -9.97 24.47 -4.45
C ILE A 202 -8.62 23.90 -3.98
N THR A 203 -7.90 24.61 -3.09
CA THR A 203 -6.62 24.15 -2.55
C THR A 203 -6.76 22.86 -1.74
N VAL A 204 -7.79 22.74 -0.90
CA VAL A 204 -8.04 21.51 -0.13
C VAL A 204 -8.46 20.37 -1.05
N ALA A 205 -9.31 20.66 -2.04
CA ALA A 205 -9.72 19.69 -3.05
C ALA A 205 -8.53 19.15 -3.84
N GLN A 206 -7.61 20.01 -4.27
CA GLN A 206 -6.39 19.63 -4.99
C GLN A 206 -5.38 18.85 -4.14
N ALA A 207 -5.40 19.06 -2.81
CA ALA A 207 -4.55 18.31 -1.89
C ALA A 207 -5.11 16.91 -1.55
N LEU A 208 -6.37 16.62 -1.93
CA LEU A 208 -6.98 15.32 -1.67
C LEU A 208 -6.28 14.23 -2.47
N ARG A 209 -5.84 13.19 -1.75
CA ARG A 209 -5.29 11.97 -2.31
C ARG A 209 -6.07 10.77 -1.82
N VAL A 210 -6.47 9.93 -2.76
CA VAL A 210 -7.00 8.61 -2.47
C VAL A 210 -6.01 7.56 -2.94
N PHE A 211 -5.82 6.54 -2.11
CA PHE A 211 -4.86 5.49 -2.39
C PHE A 211 -5.54 4.22 -2.89
N PHE A 212 -4.84 3.49 -3.72
CA PHE A 212 -5.22 2.17 -4.18
C PHE A 212 -4.03 1.23 -4.02
N MET A 213 -4.19 0.18 -3.24
CA MET A 213 -3.19 -0.88 -3.10
C MET A 213 -3.55 -2.06 -3.99
N HIS A 214 -2.58 -2.48 -4.80
CA HIS A 214 -2.73 -3.60 -5.72
C HIS A 214 -1.70 -4.68 -5.44
N ALA A 215 -2.14 -5.80 -4.88
CA ALA A 215 -1.33 -6.99 -4.70
C ALA A 215 -1.41 -7.85 -5.97
N LYS A 216 -0.29 -8.05 -6.65
CA LYS A 216 -0.20 -8.91 -7.84
C LYS A 216 1.18 -9.53 -7.96
N GLU A 217 1.25 -10.74 -8.53
CA GLU A 217 2.51 -11.47 -8.68
C GLU A 217 3.27 -11.57 -7.34
N LYS A 218 4.46 -10.96 -7.28
CA LYS A 218 5.32 -10.87 -6.10
C LYS A 218 5.46 -9.42 -5.61
N LYS A 219 4.49 -8.56 -5.93
CA LYS A 219 4.54 -7.12 -5.69
C LYS A 219 3.27 -6.63 -5.00
N LEU A 220 3.44 -5.65 -4.11
CA LEU A 220 2.38 -4.82 -3.58
C LEU A 220 2.64 -3.40 -4.06
N ASN A 221 1.79 -2.89 -4.95
CA ASN A 221 1.92 -1.54 -5.48
C ASN A 221 0.97 -0.62 -4.73
N LEU A 222 1.44 0.58 -4.37
CA LEU A 222 0.62 1.65 -3.82
C LEU A 222 0.48 2.74 -4.88
N TRP A 223 -0.74 2.94 -5.34
CA TRP A 223 -1.13 3.98 -6.27
C TRP A 223 -1.71 5.15 -5.50
N SER A 224 -1.34 6.37 -5.90
CA SER A 224 -1.92 7.61 -5.39
C SER A 224 -2.70 8.26 -6.52
N LEU A 225 -3.99 8.49 -6.32
CA LEU A 225 -4.85 9.21 -7.25
C LEU A 225 -5.14 10.60 -6.68
N GLU A 226 -4.91 11.60 -7.51
CA GLU A 226 -5.16 13.01 -7.21
C GLU A 226 -5.83 13.67 -8.41
N PHE A 227 -6.66 14.68 -8.16
CA PHE A 227 -7.28 15.46 -9.23
C PHE A 227 -6.37 16.61 -9.61
N VAL A 228 -5.80 16.57 -10.81
CA VAL A 228 -4.98 17.66 -11.34
C VAL A 228 -5.89 18.61 -12.11
N PHE A 229 -6.03 19.84 -11.64
CA PHE A 229 -6.68 20.89 -12.42
C PHE A 229 -5.71 21.34 -13.51
N LEU A 230 -5.97 20.93 -14.74
CA LEU A 230 -5.32 21.50 -15.91
C LEU A 230 -6.02 22.83 -16.14
N GLY A 231 -5.36 23.95 -15.84
CA GLY A 231 -5.92 25.31 -15.95
C GLY A 231 -6.17 25.74 -17.39
N VAL A 232 -7.04 25.02 -18.09
CA VAL A 232 -7.53 25.28 -19.45
C VAL A 232 -8.84 26.05 -19.37
#